data_AF-A0AAX3NBU3-F1
#
_entry.id   AF-A0AAX3NBU3-F1
#
_cell.length_a   1.000
_cell.length_b   1.000
_cell.length_c   1.000
_cell.angle_alpha   90.00
_cell.angle_beta   90.00
_cell.angle_gamma   90.00
#
_symmetry.space_group_name_H-M   'P 1'
#
loop_
_entity.id
_entity.type
_entity.pdbx_description
1 polymer ?
#
loop_
_entity_poly.entity_id
_entity_poly.type
_entity_poly.pdbx_seq_one_letter_code
_entity_poly.pdbx_strand_id
1 'polypeptide(L)' 'MNKTTLSLAVGANETLTATVTPENAEDKSVQFASSDTSIATVTPVQGKVTAVAEGTATITVTTANGKTATCEVTVTPAG' A
#
# COMPACT_ATOMS: atom_id res chain seq x y z
N MET A 1 -5.61 7.73 -1.10
CA MET A 1 -4.25 7.28 -1.49
C MET A 1 -3.78 8.11 -2.65
N ASN A 2 -2.48 8.36 -2.75
CA ASN A 2 -1.86 9.03 -3.89
C ASN A 2 -1.84 8.17 -5.18
N LYS A 3 -1.88 6.84 -5.03
CA LYS A 3 -1.83 5.89 -6.15
C LYS A 3 -2.86 4.77 -5.95
N THR A 4 -3.50 4.36 -7.04
CA THR A 4 -4.42 3.20 -7.10
C THR A 4 -3.80 2.00 -7.81
N THR A 5 -2.70 2.22 -8.54
CA THR A 5 -1.88 1.17 -9.14
C THR A 5 -0.42 1.50 -8.94
N LEU A 6 0.41 0.48 -8.80
CA LEU A 6 1.83 0.59 -8.55
C LEU A 6 2.52 -0.57 -9.28
N SER A 7 3.57 -0.24 -10.03
CA SER A 7 4.43 -1.26 -10.64
C SER A 7 5.81 -1.19 -9.99
N LEU A 8 6.29 -2.33 -9.48
CA LEU A 8 7.56 -2.45 -8.80
C LEU A 8 8.35 -3.64 -9.36
N ALA A 9 9.65 -3.49 -9.50
CA ALA A 9 10.51 -4.65 -9.73
C ALA A 9 10.66 -5.47 -8.44
N VAL A 10 10.90 -6.77 -8.53
CA VAL A 10 11.24 -7.61 -7.37
C VAL A 10 12.39 -6.95 -6.58
N GLY A 11 12.22 -6.80 -5.26
CA GLY A 11 13.18 -6.14 -4.37
C GLY A 11 13.05 -4.61 -4.30
N ALA A 12 12.28 -3.99 -5.20
CA ALA A 12 11.97 -2.57 -5.11
C ALA A 12 10.93 -2.30 -4.02
N ASN A 13 10.90 -1.05 -3.53
CA ASN A 13 9.94 -0.61 -2.54
C ASN A 13 9.45 0.80 -2.85
N GLU A 14 8.21 1.07 -2.49
CA GLU A 14 7.55 2.37 -2.67
C GLU A 14 6.75 2.70 -1.42
N THR A 15 6.63 3.98 -1.08
CA THR A 15 5.74 4.40 0.01
C THR A 15 4.42 4.92 -0.55
N LEU A 16 3.32 4.28 -0.16
CA LEU A 16 1.97 4.75 -0.45
C LEU A 16 1.55 5.75 0.63
N THR A 17 1.20 6.96 0.19
CA THR A 17 0.74 8.03 1.09
C THR A 17 -0.78 8.10 1.04
N ALA A 18 -1.42 7.82 2.18
CA ALA A 18 -2.84 8.06 2.37
C ALA A 18 -3.04 9.44 3.02
N THR A 19 -3.49 10.41 2.23
CA THR A 19 -3.88 11.74 2.74
C THR A 19 -5.26 11.65 3.38
N VAL A 20 -5.32 11.83 4.71
CA VAL A 20 -6.58 11.95 5.47
C VAL A 20 -6.94 13.42 5.55
N THR A 21 -8.09 13.80 4.97
CA THR A 21 -8.62 15.17 5.01
C THR A 21 -9.93 15.24 5.82
N PRO A 22 -10.14 16.31 6.60
CA PRO A 22 -9.27 17.47 6.82
C PRO A 22 -8.00 17.12 7.63
N GLU A 23 -6.93 17.89 7.46
CA GLU A 23 -5.65 17.70 8.17
C GLU A 23 -5.80 17.79 9.70
N ASN A 24 -6.92 18.33 10.19
CA ASN A 24 -7.28 18.39 11.61
C ASN A 24 -8.07 17.17 12.10
N ALA A 25 -8.06 16.05 11.35
CA ALA A 25 -8.61 14.80 11.84
C ALA A 25 -7.86 14.39 13.13
N GLU A 26 -8.60 14.28 14.24
CA GLU A 26 -8.06 13.84 15.54
C GLU A 26 -7.41 12.45 15.43
N ASP A 27 -8.01 11.59 14.60
CA ASP A 27 -7.50 10.26 14.30
C ASP A 27 -7.04 10.15 12.84
N LYS A 28 -5.72 10.26 12.64
CA LYS A 28 -5.04 10.03 11.36
C LYS A 28 -4.60 8.57 11.20
N SER A 29 -5.07 7.68 12.06
CA SER A 29 -4.71 6.27 11.98
C SER A 29 -5.22 5.67 10.68
N VAL A 30 -4.28 5.12 9.93
CA VAL A 30 -4.54 4.34 8.73
C VAL A 30 -3.88 2.99 8.89
N GLN A 31 -4.59 1.92 8.54
CA GLN A 31 -4.04 0.59 8.47
C GLN A 31 -3.89 0.18 7.02
N PHE A 32 -2.71 -0.31 6.67
CA PHE A 32 -2.45 -0.92 5.38
C PHE A 32 -2.36 -2.43 5.56
N ALA A 33 -2.99 -3.17 4.67
CA ALA A 33 -2.94 -4.62 4.59
C ALA A 33 -2.64 -5.04 3.15
N SER A 34 -1.81 -6.06 2.98
CA SER A 34 -1.59 -6.68 1.68
C SER A 34 -2.48 -7.91 1.53
N SER A 35 -3.01 -8.14 0.34
CA SER A 35 -3.72 -9.37 -0.01
C SER A 35 -2.78 -10.58 -0.09
N ASP A 36 -1.52 -10.35 -0.45
CA ASP A 36 -0.52 -11.42 -0.60
C ASP A 36 0.88 -10.90 -0.23
N THR A 37 1.33 -11.22 0.98
CA THR A 37 2.65 -10.86 1.49
C THR A 37 3.79 -11.64 0.83
N SER A 38 3.51 -12.71 0.09
CA SER A 38 4.51 -13.48 -0.66
C SER A 38 4.91 -12.75 -1.94
N ILE A 39 4.01 -11.92 -2.49
CA ILE A 39 4.22 -11.09 -3.68
C ILE A 39 4.64 -9.67 -3.28
N ALA A 40 3.87 -9.02 -2.41
CA ALA A 40 4.19 -7.69 -1.92
C ALA A 40 3.81 -7.52 -0.43
N THR A 41 4.76 -7.05 0.37
CA THR A 41 4.50 -6.70 1.77
C THR A 41 4.21 -5.22 1.88
N VAL A 42 3.44 -4.81 2.89
CA VAL A 42 3.24 -3.39 3.22
C VAL A 42 3.45 -3.18 4.70
N THR A 43 4.13 -2.10 5.07
CA THR A 43 4.31 -1.72 6.46
C THR A 43 3.03 -1.09 6.98
N PRO A 44 2.41 -1.63 8.05
CA PRO A 44 1.24 -1.03 8.68
C PRO A 44 1.55 0.42 9.08
N VAL A 45 0.57 1.32 8.95
CA VAL A 45 0.66 2.75 9.29
C VAL A 45 1.61 3.58 8.40
N GLN A 46 2.81 3.10 8.08
CA GLN A 46 3.75 3.80 7.19
C GLN A 46 3.38 3.72 5.70
N GLY A 47 2.69 2.66 5.27
CA GLY A 47 2.32 2.47 3.86
C GLY A 47 3.50 2.10 2.95
N LYS A 48 4.65 1.69 3.50
CA LYS A 48 5.81 1.25 2.72
C LYS A 48 5.56 -0.13 2.14
N VAL A 49 5.34 -0.21 0.84
CA VAL A 49 5.17 -1.43 0.05
C VAL A 49 6.54 -1.93 -0.40
N THR A 50 6.83 -3.21 -0.21
CA THR A 50 8.06 -3.87 -0.67
C THR A 50 7.70 -5.08 -1.52
N ALA A 51 8.20 -5.09 -2.75
CA ALA A 51 8.02 -6.19 -3.69
C ALA A 51 8.93 -7.37 -3.33
N VAL A 52 8.33 -8.54 -3.17
CA VAL A 52 9.00 -9.78 -2.73
C VAL A 52 9.17 -10.74 -3.90
N ALA A 53 8.12 -10.98 -4.67
CA ALA A 53 8.13 -11.92 -5.79
C ALA A 53 7.25 -11.42 -6.93
N GLU A 54 7.51 -11.89 -8.15
CA GLU A 54 6.70 -11.57 -9.33
C GLU A 54 5.23 -11.98 -9.13
N GLY A 55 4.31 -11.16 -9.61
CA GLY A 55 2.88 -11.37 -9.47
C GLY A 55 2.11 -10.10 -9.22
N THR A 56 0.87 -10.23 -8.77
CA THR A 56 0.00 -9.09 -8.43
C THR A 56 -0.51 -9.23 -7.01
N ALA A 57 -0.38 -8.15 -6.24
CA ALA A 57 -0.91 -8.04 -4.89
C ALA A 57 -1.81 -6.80 -4.79
N THR A 58 -2.80 -6.82 -3.91
CA THR A 58 -3.66 -5.67 -3.67
C THR A 58 -3.44 -5.17 -2.25
N ILE A 59 -3.02 -3.92 -2.13
CA ILE A 59 -2.87 -3.23 -0.86
C ILE A 59 -4.18 -2.51 -0.54
N THR A 60 -4.80 -2.87 0.58
CA THR A 60 -5.99 -2.19 1.10
C THR A 60 -5.59 -1.30 2.25
N VAL A 61 -5.94 -0.01 2.18
CA VAL A 61 -5.87 0.90 3.31
C VAL A 61 -7.25 1.14 3.89
N THR A 62 -7.33 1.13 5.21
CA THR A 62 -8.54 1.46 5.96
C THR A 62 -8.21 2.59 6.93
N THR A 63 -8.98 3.68 6.89
CA THR A 63 -8.86 4.78 7.85
C THR A 63 -9.66 4.47 9.12
N ALA A 64 -9.31 5.12 10.23
CA ALA A 64 -10.06 5.03 11.48
C ALA A 64 -11.56 5.34 11.32
N ASN A 65 -11.90 6.23 10.38
CA ASN A 65 -13.28 6.60 10.04
C ASN A 65 -14.01 5.56 9.16
N GLY A 66 -13.41 4.38 8.93
CA GLY A 66 -14.00 3.31 8.12
C GLY A 66 -13.93 3.52 6.61
N LYS A 67 -13.17 4.52 6.12
CA LYS A 67 -12.97 4.70 4.68
C LYS A 67 -11.89 3.75 4.19
N THR A 68 -12.16 3.05 3.09
CA THR A 68 -11.21 2.13 2.48
C THR A 68 -10.71 2.67 1.14
N ALA A 69 -9.45 2.43 0.81
CA ALA A 69 -8.92 2.58 -0.54
C ALA A 69 -8.04 1.38 -0.88
N THR A 70 -7.97 1.05 -2.17
CA THR A 70 -7.19 -0.09 -2.66
C THR A 70 -6.14 0.39 -3.65
N CYS A 71 -4.97 -0.25 -3.62
CA CYS A 71 -3.89 -0.05 -4.57
C CYS A 71 -3.43 -1.40 -5.11
N GLU A 72 -3.51 -1.59 -6.41
CA GLU A 72 -2.99 -2.79 -7.07
C GLU A 72 -1.48 -2.64 -7.28
N VAL A 73 -0.72 -3.63 -6.84
CA VAL A 73 0.73 -3.69 -6.94
C VAL A 73 1.10 -4.82 -7.88
N THR A 74 1.60 -4.47 -9.05
CA THR A 74 2.17 -5.41 -10.02
C THR A 74 3.67 -5.50 -9.77
N VAL A 75 4.14 -6.70 -9.47
CA VAL A 75 5.57 -6.98 -9.30
C VAL A 75 6.10 -7.62 -10.59
N THR A 76 7.04 -6.93 -11.24
CA THR A 76 7.74 -7.42 -12.41
C THR A 76 9.09 -8.02 -12.03
N PRO A 77 9.67 -8.93 -12.83
CA PRO A 77 11.02 -9.44 -12.60
C PRO A 77 12.03 -8.31 -12.43
N ALA A 78 13.00 -8.48 -11.54
CA ALA A 78 14.17 -7.61 -11.51
C ALA A 78 14.99 -7.90 -12.78
N GLY A 79 15.04 -6.93 -13.69
CA GLY A 79 15.83 -7.01 -14.93
C GLY A 79 17.33 -6.81 -14.71
#